data_AF-A0A832HW12-F1
#
_entry.id   AF-A0A832HW12-F1
#
_cell.length_a   1.000
_cell.length_b   1.000
_cell.length_c   1.000
_cell.angle_alpha   90.00
_cell.angle_beta   90.00
_cell.angle_gamma   90.00
#
_symmetry.space_group_name_H-M   'P 1'
#
loop_
_entity.id
_entity.type
_entity.pdbx_description
1 polymer ?
#
loop_
_entity_poly.entity_id
_entity_poly.type
_entity_poly.pdbx_seq_one_letter_code
_entity_poly.pdbx_strand_id
1 'polypeptide(L)'
;MYQIIALTSLVLQFVILGLIIASLVMKRRKMIRAHGITMLLAVFVHSITILAVMVPSFSSGLTPYILENFAKPISVISIFHGITGLLAWLLGVWIVVSWHLSPSTQACYRKKVAMQITLVLWLIALILGFAIYLNFYTAILPL
;
A
#
# COMPACT_ATOMS: atom_id res chain seq x y z
N MET A 1 -14.01 16.22 -6.91
CA MET A 1 -12.89 15.57 -7.62
C MET A 1 -12.01 14.74 -6.68
N TYR A 2 -11.46 15.31 -5.60
CA TYR A 2 -10.55 14.59 -4.69
C TYR A 2 -11.14 13.33 -4.03
N GLN A 3 -12.43 13.33 -3.68
CA GLN A 3 -13.12 12.15 -3.14
C GLN A 3 -13.11 10.95 -4.09
N ILE A 4 -13.33 11.17 -5.39
CA ILE A 4 -13.33 10.10 -6.41
C ILE A 4 -11.92 9.53 -6.54
N ILE A 5 -10.89 10.39 -6.53
CA ILE A 5 -9.50 9.96 -6.65
C ILE A 5 -9.07 9.16 -5.40
N ALA A 6 -9.47 9.60 -4.21
CA ALA A 6 -9.23 8.89 -2.96
C ALA A 6 -9.96 7.53 -2.91
N LEU A 7 -11.23 7.49 -3.35
CA LEU A 7 -12.00 6.24 -3.46
C LEU A 7 -11.35 5.27 -4.44
N THR A 8 -10.96 5.73 -5.63
CA THR A 8 -10.26 4.91 -6.62
C THR A 8 -8.97 4.33 -6.04
N SER A 9 -8.18 5.15 -5.32
CA SER A 9 -6.97 4.67 -4.63
C SER A 9 -7.28 3.56 -3.63
N LEU A 10 -8.32 3.74 -2.81
CA LEU A 10 -8.72 2.78 -1.78
C LEU A 10 -9.21 1.47 -2.39
N VAL A 11 -10.05 1.54 -3.43
CA VAL A 11 -10.51 0.36 -4.19
C VAL A 11 -9.33 -0.41 -4.78
N LEU A 12 -8.36 0.29 -5.38
CA LEU A 12 -7.14 -0.34 -5.90
C LEU A 12 -6.34 -1.04 -4.80
N GLN A 13 -6.27 -0.48 -3.58
CA GLN A 13 -5.61 -1.17 -2.46
C GLN A 13 -6.36 -2.45 -2.03
N PHE A 14 -7.69 -2.45 -2.04
CA PHE A 14 -8.46 -3.68 -1.78
C PHE A 14 -8.29 -4.73 -2.89
N VAL A 15 -8.15 -4.31 -4.15
CA VAL A 15 -7.77 -5.21 -5.25
C VAL A 15 -6.38 -5.82 -5.00
N ILE A 16 -5.41 -5.01 -4.57
CA ILE A 16 -4.07 -5.48 -4.19
C ILE A 16 -4.13 -6.45 -3.01
N LEU A 17 -4.97 -6.20 -2.00
CA LEU A 17 -5.21 -7.14 -0.90
C LEU A 17 -5.70 -8.49 -1.43
N GLY A 18 -6.64 -8.47 -2.39
CA GLY A 18 -7.10 -9.67 -3.09
C GLY A 18 -5.96 -10.43 -3.79
N LEU A 19 -5.07 -9.71 -4.50
CA LEU A 19 -3.88 -10.30 -5.13
C LEU A 19 -2.93 -10.94 -4.10
N ILE A 20 -2.71 -10.27 -2.96
CA ILE A 20 -1.87 -10.81 -1.87
C ILE A 20 -2.47 -12.09 -1.32
N ILE A 21 -3.78 -12.12 -1.04
CA ILE A 21 -4.48 -13.31 -0.55
C ILE A 21 -4.37 -14.46 -1.55
N ALA A 22 -4.64 -14.20 -2.83
CA ALA A 22 -4.49 -15.20 -3.90
C ALA A 22 -3.05 -15.74 -3.96
N SER A 23 -2.06 -14.86 -3.87
CA SER A 23 -0.64 -15.20 -3.85
C SER A 23 -0.25 -16.06 -2.64
N LEU A 24 -0.86 -15.84 -1.48
CA LEU A 24 -0.67 -16.69 -0.29
C LEU A 24 -1.23 -18.10 -0.49
N VAL A 25 -2.37 -18.24 -1.17
CA VAL A 25 -2.92 -19.56 -1.54
C VAL A 25 -1.96 -20.30 -2.48
N MET A 26 -1.40 -19.60 -3.46
CA MET A 26 -0.43 -20.17 -4.41
C MET A 26 0.85 -20.63 -3.69
N LYS A 27 1.33 -19.85 -2.72
CA LYS A 27 2.43 -20.26 -1.83
C LYS A 27 2.11 -21.54 -1.04
N ARG A 28 0.89 -21.65 -0.47
CA ARG A 28 0.46 -22.87 0.25
C ARG A 28 0.44 -24.10 -0.65
N ARG A 29 0.11 -23.92 -1.93
CA ARG A 29 0.19 -24.96 -2.97
C ARG A 29 1.61 -25.21 -3.51
N LYS A 30 2.65 -24.66 -2.87
CA LYS A 30 4.07 -24.76 -3.27
C LYS A 30 4.37 -24.16 -4.66
N MET A 31 3.48 -23.34 -5.22
CA MET A 31 3.67 -22.67 -6.52
C MET A 31 4.48 -21.38 -6.37
N ILE A 32 5.76 -21.52 -5.98
CA ILE A 32 6.61 -20.37 -5.59
C ILE A 32 6.86 -19.38 -6.74
N ARG A 33 7.02 -19.87 -7.98
CA ARG A 33 7.15 -18.98 -9.15
C ARG A 33 5.91 -18.13 -9.36
N ALA A 34 4.75 -18.76 -9.29
CA ALA A 34 3.48 -18.10 -9.50
C ALA A 34 3.19 -17.09 -8.37
N HIS A 35 3.51 -17.42 -7.12
CA HIS A 35 3.52 -16.48 -5.99
C HIS A 35 4.36 -15.24 -6.29
N GLY A 36 5.61 -15.42 -6.75
CA GLY A 36 6.51 -14.31 -7.08
C GLY A 36 5.98 -13.41 -8.21
N ILE A 37 5.43 -14.00 -9.28
CA ILE A 37 4.81 -13.24 -10.38
C ILE A 37 3.61 -12.42 -9.89
N THR A 38 2.72 -13.02 -9.09
CA THR A 38 1.58 -12.30 -8.52
C THR A 38 2.03 -11.19 -7.57
N MET A 39 3.09 -11.39 -6.80
CA MET A 39 3.66 -10.32 -5.95
C MET A 39 4.28 -9.19 -6.78
N LEU A 40 4.94 -9.51 -7.91
CA LEU A 40 5.43 -8.50 -8.84
C LEU A 40 4.29 -7.65 -9.40
N LEU A 41 3.19 -8.28 -9.85
CA LEU A 41 2.01 -7.57 -10.33
C LEU A 41 1.39 -6.69 -9.23
N ALA A 42 1.26 -7.21 -8.02
CA ALA A 42 0.73 -6.45 -6.89
C ALA A 42 1.59 -5.20 -6.58
N VAL A 43 2.91 -5.35 -6.50
CA VAL A 43 3.83 -4.21 -6.26
C VAL A 43 3.83 -3.23 -7.43
N PHE A 44 3.74 -3.71 -8.67
CA PHE A 44 3.68 -2.84 -9.85
C PHE A 44 2.42 -1.98 -9.85
N VAL A 45 1.25 -2.58 -9.68
CA VAL A 45 -0.03 -1.86 -9.58
C VAL A 45 -0.02 -0.91 -8.39
N HIS A 46 0.51 -1.34 -7.25
CA HIS A 46 0.65 -0.50 -6.07
C HIS A 46 1.56 0.72 -6.32
N SER A 47 2.68 0.53 -7.02
CA SER A 47 3.62 1.61 -7.36
C SER A 47 2.98 2.65 -8.27
N ILE A 48 2.25 2.20 -9.30
CA ILE A 48 1.48 3.09 -10.17
C ILE A 48 0.44 3.86 -9.35
N THR A 49 -0.29 3.16 -8.46
CA THR A 49 -1.32 3.79 -7.62
C THR A 49 -0.71 4.85 -6.70
N ILE A 50 0.44 4.57 -6.09
CA ILE A 50 1.14 5.55 -5.24
C ILE A 50 1.52 6.78 -6.06
N LEU A 51 2.26 6.60 -7.15
CA LEU A 51 2.87 7.69 -7.90
C LEU A 51 1.85 8.52 -8.69
N ALA A 52 0.89 7.86 -9.33
CA ALA A 52 -0.07 8.52 -10.21
C ALA A 52 -1.34 9.01 -9.48
N VAL A 53 -1.66 8.44 -8.32
CA VAL A 53 -2.96 8.69 -7.66
C VAL A 53 -2.78 9.21 -6.24
N MET A 54 -2.07 8.48 -5.37
CA MET A 54 -1.96 8.86 -3.96
C MET A 54 -1.11 10.10 -3.75
N VAL A 55 0.08 10.18 -4.36
CA VAL A 55 0.99 11.33 -4.20
C VAL A 55 0.33 12.64 -4.66
N PRO A 56 -0.26 12.74 -5.87
CA PRO A 56 -0.95 13.95 -6.30
C PRO A 56 -2.13 14.32 -5.40
N SER A 57 -2.89 13.33 -4.91
CA SER A 57 -4.02 13.56 -4.00
C SER A 57 -3.56 14.08 -2.64
N PHE A 58 -2.47 13.53 -2.11
CA PHE A 58 -1.85 13.98 -0.87
C PHE A 58 -1.36 15.42 -1.02
N SER A 59 -0.58 15.72 -2.06
CA SER A 59 0.04 17.05 -2.23
C SER A 59 -0.98 18.16 -2.47
N SER A 60 -2.05 17.89 -3.22
CA SER A 60 -3.05 18.90 -3.59
C SER A 60 -4.19 19.05 -2.57
N GLY A 61 -4.55 17.98 -1.86
CA GLY A 61 -5.67 18.00 -0.90
C GLY A 61 -5.22 17.96 0.56
N LEU A 62 -4.46 16.93 0.94
CA LEU A 62 -4.23 16.60 2.35
C LEU A 62 -3.05 17.38 2.96
N THR A 63 -2.01 17.66 2.19
CA THR A 63 -0.81 18.39 2.67
C THR A 63 -1.14 19.81 3.16
N PRO A 64 -1.90 20.64 2.43
CA PRO A 64 -2.29 21.96 2.94
C PRO A 64 -3.03 21.86 4.27
N TYR A 65 -3.98 20.92 4.38
CA TYR A 65 -4.71 20.69 5.62
C TYR A 65 -3.80 20.28 6.79
N ILE A 66 -2.85 19.37 6.55
CA ILE A 66 -1.88 18.92 7.58
C ILE A 66 -1.06 20.10 8.10
N LEU A 67 -0.59 20.98 7.21
CA LEU A 67 0.22 22.14 7.57
C LEU A 67 -0.56 23.14 8.42
N GLU A 68 -1.82 23.39 8.09
CA GLU A 68 -2.70 24.29 8.85
C GLU A 68 -3.20 23.67 10.17
N ASN A 69 -3.33 22.33 10.22
CA ASN A 69 -4.00 21.61 11.31
C ASN A 69 -3.12 20.51 11.92
N PHE A 70 -1.83 20.76 12.12
CA PHE A 70 -0.86 19.73 12.51
C PHE A 70 -1.24 18.93 13.77
N ALA A 71 -1.83 19.59 14.77
CA ALA A 71 -2.23 18.96 16.04
C ALA A 71 -3.55 18.17 15.96
N LYS A 72 -4.27 18.22 14.83
CA LYS A 72 -5.53 17.46 14.69
C LYS A 72 -5.22 15.97 14.50
N PRO A 73 -6.03 15.06 15.09
CA PRO A 73 -5.83 13.62 14.96
C PRO A 73 -5.71 13.14 13.51
N ILE A 74 -6.48 13.71 12.58
CA ILE A 74 -6.44 13.35 11.16
C ILE A 74 -5.10 13.68 10.50
N SER A 75 -4.43 14.75 10.92
CA SER A 75 -3.11 15.13 10.41
C SER A 75 -2.04 14.16 10.89
N VAL A 76 -2.11 13.77 12.17
CA VAL A 76 -1.23 12.76 12.76
C VAL A 76 -1.41 11.41 12.06
N ILE A 77 -2.66 10.95 11.90
CA ILE A 77 -3.00 9.71 11.17
C ILE A 77 -2.44 9.75 9.75
N SER A 78 -2.58 10.88 9.05
CA SER A 78 -2.08 11.05 7.68
C SER A 78 -0.56 10.95 7.58
N ILE A 79 0.17 11.51 8.56
CA ILE A 79 1.64 11.39 8.63
C ILE A 79 2.05 9.94 8.86
N PHE A 80 1.43 9.25 9.83
CA PHE A 80 1.70 7.84 10.09
C PHE A 80 1.37 6.95 8.89
N HIS A 81 0.27 7.22 8.19
CA HIS A 81 -0.07 6.54 6.93
C HIS A 81 1.02 6.74 5.88
N GLY A 82 1.47 7.98 5.67
CA GLY A 82 2.52 8.29 4.70
C GLY A 82 3.83 7.56 5.00
N ILE A 83 4.28 7.56 6.26
CA ILE A 83 5.52 6.89 6.68
C ILE A 83 5.41 5.37 6.54
N THR A 84 4.35 4.77 7.08
CA THR A 84 4.16 3.31 7.04
C THR A 84 3.97 2.81 5.60
N GLY A 85 3.21 3.55 4.78
CA GLY A 85 3.02 3.26 3.36
C GLY A 85 4.31 3.36 2.57
N LEU A 86 5.12 4.40 2.79
CA LEU A 86 6.42 4.57 2.13
C LEU A 86 7.38 3.42 2.46
N LEU A 87 7.50 3.07 3.74
CA LEU A 87 8.36 1.95 4.17
C LEU A 87 7.89 0.62 3.58
N ALA A 88 6.57 0.36 3.60
CA ALA A 88 6.01 -0.84 3.00
C ALA A 88 6.29 -0.91 1.50
N TRP A 89 6.11 0.20 0.78
CA TRP A 89 6.33 0.28 -0.66
C TRP A 89 7.80 0.04 -1.01
N LEU A 90 8.74 0.73 -0.36
CA LEU A 90 10.17 0.56 -0.59
C LEU A 90 10.64 -0.88 -0.32
N LEU A 91 10.18 -1.48 0.78
CA LEU A 91 10.49 -2.88 1.09
C LEU A 91 9.87 -3.82 0.05
N GLY A 92 8.63 -3.58 -0.38
CA GLY A 92 7.95 -4.39 -1.41
C GLY A 92 8.69 -4.37 -2.74
N VAL A 93 9.08 -3.19 -3.22
CA VAL A 93 9.90 -3.01 -4.43
C VAL A 93 11.23 -3.76 -4.28
N TRP A 94 11.94 -3.54 -3.17
CA TRP A 94 13.22 -4.21 -2.93
C TRP A 94 13.10 -5.73 -2.90
N ILE A 95 12.08 -6.29 -2.25
CA ILE A 95 11.85 -7.74 -2.17
C ILE A 95 11.61 -8.32 -3.57
N VAL A 96 10.72 -7.72 -4.36
CA VAL A 96 10.36 -8.21 -5.68
C VAL A 96 11.53 -8.11 -6.66
N VAL A 97 12.23 -6.97 -6.69
CA VAL A 97 13.42 -6.78 -7.54
C VAL A 97 14.51 -7.79 -7.16
N SER A 98 14.79 -7.94 -5.86
CA SER A 98 15.78 -8.91 -5.38
C SER A 98 15.43 -10.35 -5.73
N TRP A 99 14.14 -10.69 -5.73
CA TRP A 99 13.68 -12.03 -6.11
C TRP A 99 13.84 -12.26 -7.61
N HIS A 100 13.43 -11.29 -8.44
CA HIS A 100 13.47 -11.41 -9.89
C HIS A 100 14.90 -11.47 -10.45
N LEU A 101 15.84 -10.76 -9.82
CA LEU A 101 17.26 -10.80 -10.16
C LEU A 101 17.99 -12.04 -9.62
N SER A 102 17.32 -12.89 -8.84
CA SER A 102 17.96 -14.09 -8.29
C SER A 102 17.76 -15.30 -9.21
N PRO A 103 18.81 -16.08 -9.48
CA PRO A 103 18.69 -17.31 -10.28
C PRO A 103 17.95 -18.44 -9.54
N SER A 104 17.68 -18.29 -8.24
CA SER A 104 17.10 -19.34 -7.40
C SER A 104 15.86 -18.88 -6.65
N THR A 105 14.84 -19.75 -6.61
CA THR A 105 13.64 -19.56 -5.79
C THR A 105 13.95 -19.57 -4.28
N GLN A 106 15.15 -19.97 -3.86
CA GLN A 106 15.60 -19.87 -2.47
C GLN A 106 15.71 -18.43 -1.96
N ALA A 107 15.89 -17.44 -2.85
CA ALA A 107 15.90 -16.02 -2.47
C ALA A 107 14.57 -15.58 -1.83
N CYS A 108 13.45 -16.20 -2.21
CA CYS A 108 12.15 -15.98 -1.59
C CYS A 108 12.15 -16.38 -0.10
N TYR A 109 12.79 -17.49 0.24
CA TYR A 109 12.80 -18.02 1.62
C TYR A 109 13.72 -17.21 2.54
N ARG A 110 14.86 -16.75 2.03
CA ARG A 110 15.82 -15.92 2.79
C ARG A 110 15.24 -14.57 3.23
N LYS A 111 14.22 -14.08 2.53
CA LYS A 111 13.56 -12.79 2.81
C LYS A 111 12.22 -12.91 3.53
N LYS A 112 11.90 -14.07 4.13
CA LYS A 112 10.62 -14.33 4.81
C LYS A 112 10.27 -13.27 5.86
N VAL A 113 11.24 -12.87 6.68
CA VAL A 113 11.01 -11.86 7.74
C VAL A 113 10.68 -10.50 7.11
N ALA A 114 11.44 -10.07 6.09
CA ALA A 114 11.16 -8.84 5.37
C ALA A 114 9.76 -8.85 4.75
N MET A 115 9.34 -9.95 4.13
CA MET A 115 7.98 -10.10 3.58
C MET A 115 6.89 -9.97 4.64
N GLN A 116 7.10 -10.52 5.84
CA GLN A 116 6.16 -10.40 6.95
C GLN A 116 6.07 -8.95 7.45
N ILE A 117 7.22 -8.29 7.63
CA ILE A 117 7.27 -6.88 8.02
C ILE A 117 6.57 -6.01 6.98
N THR A 118 6.86 -6.21 5.69
CA THR A 118 6.19 -5.49 4.59
C THR A 118 4.68 -5.66 4.64
N LEU A 119 4.19 -6.89 4.83
CA LEU A 119 2.75 -7.15 4.91
C LEU A 119 2.11 -6.44 6.11
N VAL A 120 2.74 -6.48 7.28
CA VAL A 120 2.23 -5.81 8.48
C VAL A 120 2.21 -4.29 8.30
N LEU A 121 3.31 -3.69 7.81
CA LEU A 121 3.36 -2.26 7.53
C LEU A 121 2.32 -1.85 6.50
N TRP A 122 2.13 -2.64 5.45
CA TRP A 122 1.13 -2.38 4.41
C TRP A 122 -0.30 -2.48 4.95
N LEU A 123 -0.61 -3.46 5.81
CA LEU A 123 -1.93 -3.58 6.44
C LEU A 123 -2.21 -2.42 7.39
N ILE A 124 -1.21 -1.98 8.17
CA ILE A 124 -1.33 -0.77 9.00
C ILE A 124 -1.62 0.43 8.10
N ALA A 125 -0.85 0.62 7.03
CA ALA A 125 -1.06 1.72 6.09
C ALA A 125 -2.46 1.68 5.45
N LEU A 126 -2.97 0.50 5.08
CA LEU A 126 -4.32 0.33 4.53
C LEU A 126 -5.40 0.75 5.55
N ILE A 127 -5.29 0.31 6.80
CA ILE A 127 -6.24 0.66 7.87
C ILE A 127 -6.22 2.18 8.11
N LEU A 128 -5.04 2.79 8.18
CA LEU A 128 -4.92 4.24 8.35
C LEU A 128 -5.49 4.99 7.13
N GLY A 129 -5.24 4.51 5.90
CA GLY A 129 -5.79 5.09 4.67
C GLY A 129 -7.32 5.02 4.62
N PHE A 130 -7.89 3.91 5.07
CA PHE A 130 -9.33 3.76 5.22
C PHE A 130 -9.91 4.74 6.26
N ALA A 131 -9.24 4.90 7.41
CA ALA A 131 -9.63 5.88 8.42
C ALA A 131 -9.59 7.32 7.88
N ILE A 132 -8.56 7.67 7.08
CA ILE A 132 -8.48 8.99 6.42
C ILE A 132 -9.65 9.18 5.47
N TYR A 133 -10.00 8.18 4.67
CA TYR A 133 -11.15 8.25 3.77
C TYR A 133 -12.45 8.56 4.50
N LEU A 134 -12.74 7.84 5.59
CA LEU A 134 -13.95 8.03 6.39
C LEU A 134 -14.02 9.38 7.14
N ASN A 135 -12.88 9.92 7.56
CA ASN A 135 -12.86 11.13 8.41
C ASN A 135 -12.65 12.41 7.61
N PHE A 136 -11.97 12.34 6.46
CA PHE A 136 -11.62 13.50 5.66
C PHE A 136 -12.45 13.61 4.40
N TYR A 137 -12.68 12.49 3.71
CA TYR A 137 -13.34 12.53 2.41
C TYR A 137 -14.86 12.33 2.49
N THR A 138 -15.38 11.58 3.47
CA THR A 138 -16.83 11.47 3.67
C THR A 138 -17.43 12.50 4.63
N ALA A 139 -16.63 13.08 5.54
CA ALA A 139 -17.12 14.10 6.47
C ALA A 139 -17.43 15.46 5.80
N ILE A 140 -16.89 15.71 4.60
CA ILE A 140 -17.06 16.98 3.86
C ILE A 140 -18.41 17.04 3.09
N LEU A 141 -19.21 15.97 3.08
CA LEU A 141 -20.60 15.97 2.58
C LEU A 141 -21.46 15.02 3.46
N PRO A 142 -22.48 15.50 4.19
CA PRO A 142 -23.53 14.61 4.65
C PRO A 142 -24.24 14.06 3.41
N LEU A 143 -24.40 12.74 3.35
CA LEU A 143 -25.37 12.11 2.45
C LEU A 143 -26.77 12.70 2.68
#